data_AF-A0A120MI62-F1
#
_entry.id   AF-A0A120MI62-F1
#
_cell.length_a   1.000
_cell.length_b   1.000
_cell.length_c   1.000
_cell.angle_alpha   90.00
_cell.angle_beta   90.00
_cell.angle_gamma   90.00
#
_symmetry.space_group_name_H-M   'P 1'
#
loop_
_entity.id
_entity.type
_entity.pdbx_description
1 polymer ?
#
loop_
_entity_poly.entity_id
_entity_poly.type
_entity_poly.pdbx_seq_one_letter_code
_entity_poly.pdbx_strand_id
1 'polypeptide(L)'
;MVNSKGIIAELREEYLNSTRPWIIGFSGGKDSSCLIQLVYEMLKSLSPTQRTHIVHVLSTNTMVETPHVAIRLKDMCERIQKGAERDGLPLDVKLLRPKITDTFWVNLIGRGYPSPNKWFRWCTSRLKIEPMDNYVYENVKQNGEVLILLGTRKAESSNRKRSLEKHEIEGTKLRKHGSIKGAFVYAPLENLSTEEVWEYLKTENPGWGGTNEELIRLYAGESSDISFIMNSAAPPSGTSRFGCWTCTVVDKDHAIQALIDEGHTEYIPMQKFRDKLRRIRDDPEYREQYRKNQRLDKLYDEFYAVKTLGGERTGKEALGPFKMSVRHELLSELLQIQTDLRQYEPRAELITPEEINAIKLAWIYDGDSTDTLEEIVHDHSGKTDLDNLIDRLLAVEHDMSDISRKIGIYGKLEKAIREYTITTFSNEEVKK
;
A
#
# COMPACT_ATOMS: atom_id res chain seq x y z
N MET A 1 19.63 -15.99 25.87
CA MET A 1 19.92 -14.58 26.21
C MET A 1 20.38 -13.87 24.96
N VAL A 2 19.42 -13.24 24.29
CA VAL A 2 19.64 -12.36 23.14
C VAL A 2 20.67 -11.29 23.50
N ASN A 3 21.65 -11.04 22.63
CA ASN A 3 22.64 -9.98 22.82
C ASN A 3 22.05 -8.58 22.52
N SER A 4 20.91 -8.24 23.13
CA SER A 4 20.22 -6.95 22.93
C SER A 4 21.10 -5.77 23.34
N LYS A 5 21.87 -5.91 24.43
CA LYS A 5 22.84 -4.90 24.89
C LYS A 5 23.93 -4.63 23.86
N GLY A 6 24.47 -5.68 23.23
CA GLY A 6 25.46 -5.55 22.16
C GLY A 6 24.88 -4.80 20.96
N ILE A 7 23.68 -5.16 20.52
CA ILE A 7 23.01 -4.49 19.39
C ILE A 7 22.73 -3.01 19.72
N ILE A 8 22.26 -2.71 20.93
CA ILE A 8 22.04 -1.32 21.37
C ILE A 8 23.36 -0.52 21.38
N ALA A 9 24.47 -1.13 21.81
CA ALA A 9 25.78 -0.49 21.79
C ALA A 9 26.25 -0.21 20.35
N GLU A 10 26.04 -1.13 19.43
CA GLU A 10 26.35 -0.93 18.00
C GLU A 10 25.49 0.18 17.37
N LEU A 11 24.18 0.18 17.65
CA LEU A 11 23.27 1.25 17.22
C LEU A 11 23.73 2.60 17.77
N ARG A 12 24.12 2.64 19.04
CA ARG A 12 24.63 3.87 19.68
C ARG A 12 25.89 4.38 19.00
N GLU A 13 26.85 3.49 18.71
CA GLU A 13 28.09 3.86 18.02
C GLU A 13 27.79 4.45 16.63
N GLU A 14 26.97 3.77 15.83
CA GLU A 14 26.59 4.26 14.50
C GLU A 14 25.85 5.60 14.57
N TYR A 15 24.95 5.78 15.55
CA TYR A 15 24.20 7.01 15.72
C TYR A 15 25.10 8.19 16.12
N LEU A 16 26.12 7.96 16.95
CA LEU A 16 27.03 9.03 17.39
C LEU A 16 28.11 9.37 16.35
N ASN A 17 28.50 8.40 15.52
CA ASN A 17 29.54 8.59 14.50
C ASN A 17 29.01 9.15 13.16
N SER A 18 27.70 9.36 13.05
CA SER A 18 27.03 9.79 11.83
C SER A 18 26.01 10.90 12.13
N THR A 19 25.84 11.82 11.18
CA THR A 19 24.77 12.83 11.21
C THR A 19 23.66 12.53 10.21
N ARG A 20 23.75 11.40 9.49
CA ARG A 20 22.74 10.99 8.50
C ARG A 20 21.42 10.73 9.21
N PRO A 21 20.29 11.27 8.75
CA PRO A 21 18.98 10.87 9.26
C PRO A 21 18.78 9.36 9.14
N TRP A 22 18.18 8.78 10.16
CA TRP A 22 17.84 7.35 10.16
C TRP A 22 16.43 7.16 9.66
N ILE A 23 16.22 6.13 8.85
CA ILE A 23 14.91 5.72 8.34
C ILE A 23 14.68 4.26 8.70
N ILE A 24 13.73 3.99 9.59
CA ILE A 24 13.36 2.62 9.98
C ILE A 24 12.15 2.18 9.18
N GLY A 25 12.28 1.08 8.43
CA GLY A 25 11.12 0.43 7.82
C GLY A 25 10.32 -0.36 8.86
N PHE A 26 9.11 0.09 9.18
CA PHE A 26 8.23 -0.52 10.17
C PHE A 26 6.99 -1.15 9.53
N SER A 27 6.81 -2.46 9.68
CA SER A 27 5.65 -3.19 9.11
C SER A 27 4.69 -3.73 10.17
N GLY A 28 4.92 -3.43 11.46
CA GLY A 28 4.12 -3.98 12.56
C GLY A 28 4.26 -5.50 12.75
N GLY A 29 5.28 -6.12 12.16
CA GLY A 29 5.63 -7.54 12.35
C GLY A 29 6.81 -7.71 13.32
N LYS A 30 7.07 -8.96 13.74
CA LYS A 30 8.06 -9.28 14.79
C LYS A 30 9.43 -8.61 14.61
N ASP A 31 10.04 -8.70 13.43
CA ASP A 31 11.42 -8.25 13.24
C ASP A 31 11.49 -6.71 13.21
N SER A 32 10.52 -6.05 12.56
CA SER A 32 10.42 -4.59 12.57
C SER A 32 10.08 -4.04 13.95
N SER A 33 9.27 -4.75 14.75
CA SER A 33 8.94 -4.38 16.12
C SER A 33 10.14 -4.53 17.05
N CYS A 34 10.93 -5.60 16.89
CA CYS A 34 12.16 -5.79 17.65
C CYS A 34 13.19 -4.68 17.32
N LEU A 35 13.38 -4.38 16.03
CA LEU A 35 14.30 -3.32 15.60
C LEU A 35 13.95 -1.96 16.21
N ILE A 36 12.68 -1.53 16.11
CA ILE A 36 12.28 -0.24 16.64
C ILE A 36 12.32 -0.19 18.16
N GLN A 37 12.05 -1.28 18.88
CA GLN A 37 12.27 -1.36 20.34
C GLN A 37 13.74 -1.13 20.70
N LEU A 38 14.66 -1.80 20.01
CA LEU A 38 16.10 -1.64 20.25
C LEU A 38 16.57 -0.20 19.95
N VAL A 39 16.08 0.42 18.87
CA VAL A 39 16.41 1.82 18.56
C VAL A 39 15.81 2.78 19.59
N TYR A 40 14.58 2.54 20.03
CA TYR A 40 13.93 3.36 21.05
C TYR A 40 14.70 3.33 22.38
N GLU A 41 15.10 2.15 22.84
CA GLU A 41 15.92 2.00 24.05
C GLU A 41 17.31 2.62 23.88
N MET A 42 17.93 2.49 22.70
CA MET A 42 19.17 3.19 22.38
C MET A 42 19.02 4.70 22.54
N LEU A 43 17.99 5.31 21.95
CA LEU A 43 17.74 6.75 22.04
C LEU A 43 17.49 7.21 23.48
N LYS A 44 16.79 6.41 24.31
CA LYS A 44 16.62 6.69 25.74
C LYS A 44 17.93 6.67 26.52
N SER A 45 18.89 5.83 26.11
CA SER A 45 20.22 5.77 26.73
C SER A 45 21.11 6.98 26.40
N LEU A 46 20.73 7.79 25.41
CA LEU A 46 21.45 9.01 25.03
C LEU A 46 21.00 10.19 25.89
N SER A 47 21.98 11.01 26.31
CA SER A 47 21.69 12.33 26.87
C SER A 47 21.02 13.24 25.82
N PRO A 48 20.23 14.25 26.21
CA PRO A 48 19.56 15.13 25.25
C PRO A 48 20.52 15.77 24.22
N THR A 49 21.74 16.13 24.63
CA THR A 49 22.77 16.73 23.76
C THR A 49 23.35 15.75 22.74
N GLN A 50 23.23 14.45 22.97
CA GLN A 50 23.71 13.41 22.05
C GLN A 50 22.67 13.03 20.98
N ARG A 51 21.42 13.49 21.11
CA ARG A 51 20.31 13.21 20.19
C ARG A 51 20.35 14.18 19.01
N THR A 52 21.35 14.02 18.14
CA THR A 52 21.75 15.02 17.14
C THR A 52 20.89 15.07 15.88
N HIS A 53 20.17 14.00 15.55
CA HIS A 53 19.39 13.91 14.32
C HIS A 53 18.12 13.06 14.47
N ILE A 54 17.17 13.29 13.57
CA ILE A 54 15.86 12.64 13.61
C ILE A 54 15.97 11.19 13.11
N VAL A 55 15.26 10.30 13.81
CA VAL A 55 14.97 8.92 13.42
C VAL A 55 13.55 8.86 12.89
N HIS A 56 13.41 8.75 11.57
CA HIS A 56 12.13 8.61 10.91
C HIS A 56 11.70 7.14 10.93
N VAL A 57 10.49 6.86 11.42
CA VAL A 57 9.89 5.52 11.40
C VAL A 57 8.83 5.51 10.32
N LEU A 58 9.08 4.78 9.24
CA LEU A 58 8.19 4.74 8.09
C LEU A 58 7.40 3.44 8.09
N SER A 59 6.09 3.58 8.18
CA SER A 59 5.13 2.52 7.96
C SER A 59 4.31 2.83 6.72
N THR A 60 3.86 1.81 6.00
CA THR A 60 2.97 2.00 4.83
C THR A 60 1.65 1.30 5.07
N ASN A 61 0.56 2.07 5.06
CA ASN A 61 -0.79 1.53 4.94
C ASN A 61 -1.13 1.41 3.45
N THR A 62 -1.29 0.19 2.95
CA THR A 62 -1.61 -0.01 1.53
C THR A 62 -3.08 0.17 1.19
N MET A 63 -3.92 0.40 2.20
CA MET A 63 -5.37 0.59 2.10
C MET A 63 -6.09 -0.65 1.58
N VAL A 64 -5.47 -1.82 1.68
CA VAL A 64 -6.03 -3.11 1.24
C VAL A 64 -5.75 -4.25 2.22
N GLU A 65 -5.24 -3.94 3.41
CA GLU A 65 -5.21 -4.82 4.56
C GLU A 65 -6.63 -5.01 5.13
N THR A 66 -6.83 -6.05 5.94
CA THR A 66 -8.10 -6.19 6.67
C THR A 66 -8.26 -5.03 7.67
N PRO A 67 -9.50 -4.57 7.96
CA PRO A 67 -9.75 -3.48 8.90
C PRO A 67 -9.00 -3.62 10.23
N HIS A 68 -9.07 -4.80 10.84
CA HIS A 68 -8.37 -5.11 12.09
C HIS A 68 -6.85 -4.87 11.99
N VAL A 69 -6.20 -5.32 10.91
CA VAL A 69 -4.75 -5.13 10.71
C VAL A 69 -4.41 -3.66 10.46
N ALA A 70 -5.22 -2.96 9.67
CA ALA A 70 -5.01 -1.54 9.38
C ALA A 70 -5.16 -0.66 10.64
N ILE A 71 -6.18 -0.94 11.45
CA ILE A 71 -6.44 -0.27 12.73
C ILE A 71 -5.29 -0.51 13.69
N ARG A 72 -4.88 -1.77 13.89
CA ARG A 72 -3.76 -2.11 14.77
C ARG A 72 -2.46 -1.42 14.35
N LEU A 73 -2.16 -1.38 13.05
CA LEU A 73 -0.96 -0.70 12.54
C LEU A 73 -1.00 0.80 12.86
N LYS A 74 -2.16 1.45 12.65
CA LYS A 74 -2.37 2.85 12.98
C LYS A 74 -2.18 3.10 14.48
N ASP A 75 -2.85 2.32 15.33
CA ASP A 75 -2.82 2.47 16.78
C ASP A 75 -1.41 2.23 17.33
N MET A 76 -0.66 1.29 16.76
CA MET A 76 0.74 1.07 17.09
C MET A 76 1.63 2.26 16.71
N CYS A 77 1.47 2.81 15.50
CA CYS A 77 2.22 3.99 15.07
C CYS A 77 1.94 5.20 15.99
N GLU A 78 0.67 5.43 16.35
CA GLU A 78 0.28 6.49 17.28
C GLU A 78 0.86 6.29 18.67
N ARG A 79 0.91 5.05 19.18
CA ARG A 79 1.53 4.73 20.48
C ARG A 79 3.03 4.99 20.48
N ILE A 80 3.73 4.61 19.41
CA ILE A 80 5.17 4.89 19.27
C ILE A 80 5.41 6.41 19.25
N GLN A 81 4.64 7.15 18.45
CA GLN A 81 4.75 8.61 18.34
C GLN A 81 4.53 9.30 19.70
N LYS A 82 3.43 8.96 20.39
CA LYS A 82 3.13 9.49 21.74
C LYS A 82 4.20 9.15 22.76
N GLY A 83 4.78 7.95 22.68
CA GLY A 83 5.91 7.56 23.53
C GLY A 83 7.13 8.44 23.28
N ALA A 84 7.50 8.62 22.01
CA ALA A 84 8.65 9.44 21.63
C ALA A 84 8.49 10.89 22.10
N GLU A 85 7.29 11.47 21.96
CA GLU A 85 6.95 12.80 22.46
C GLU A 85 7.07 12.89 23.99
N ARG A 86 6.50 11.92 24.71
CA ARG A 86 6.58 11.84 26.17
C ARG A 86 8.04 11.81 26.67
N ASP A 87 8.89 11.08 25.97
CA ASP A 87 10.29 10.85 26.37
C ASP A 87 11.27 11.88 25.76
N GLY A 88 10.77 12.84 24.96
CA GLY A 88 11.58 13.85 24.28
C GLY A 88 12.62 13.24 23.32
N LEU A 89 12.25 12.18 22.61
CA LEU A 89 13.12 11.49 21.65
C LEU A 89 12.99 12.13 20.25
N PRO A 90 14.07 12.22 19.46
CA PRO A 90 14.02 12.72 18.09
C PRO A 90 13.50 11.63 17.14
N LEU A 91 12.32 11.07 17.42
CA LEU A 91 11.71 9.98 16.66
C LEU A 91 10.38 10.46 16.08
N ASP A 92 10.27 10.37 14.76
CA ASP A 92 9.12 10.85 13.99
C ASP A 92 8.48 9.70 13.20
N VAL A 93 7.26 9.31 13.56
CA VAL A 93 6.53 8.21 12.95
C VAL A 93 5.66 8.72 11.81
N LYS A 94 5.90 8.21 10.60
CA LYS A 94 5.09 8.49 9.41
C LYS A 94 4.38 7.24 8.93
N LEU A 95 3.05 7.28 8.98
CA LEU A 95 2.19 6.30 8.31
C LEU A 95 1.90 6.79 6.88
N LEU A 96 2.71 6.33 5.94
CA LEU A 96 2.59 6.65 4.52
C LEU A 96 1.38 5.93 3.91
N ARG A 97 0.80 6.56 2.89
CA ARG A 97 -0.26 6.00 2.05
C ARG A 97 0.13 6.14 0.59
N PRO A 98 -0.35 5.27 -0.31
CA PRO A 98 -0.27 5.52 -1.75
C PRO A 98 -0.95 6.84 -2.12
N LYS A 99 -0.46 7.50 -3.18
CA LYS A 99 -1.19 8.60 -3.81
C LYS A 99 -2.59 8.12 -4.17
N ILE A 100 -3.60 8.99 -4.10
CA ILE A 100 -5.00 8.58 -4.35
C ILE A 100 -5.17 7.90 -5.72
N THR A 101 -4.38 8.39 -6.69
CA THR A 101 -4.30 7.93 -8.07
C THR A 101 -3.77 6.51 -8.23
N ASP A 102 -3.00 6.05 -7.23
CA ASP A 102 -2.28 4.80 -7.22
C ASP A 102 -2.94 3.75 -6.32
N THR A 103 -3.99 4.12 -5.58
CA THR A 103 -4.73 3.19 -4.72
C THR A 103 -5.37 2.05 -5.51
N PHE A 104 -5.69 0.98 -4.79
CA PHE A 104 -6.19 -0.24 -5.39
C PHE A 104 -7.56 -0.02 -6.06
N TRP A 105 -8.50 0.61 -5.37
CA TRP A 105 -9.86 0.80 -5.86
C TRP A 105 -9.96 1.81 -6.99
N VAL A 106 -9.19 2.91 -6.93
CA VAL A 106 -9.14 3.89 -8.04
C VAL A 106 -8.62 3.24 -9.32
N ASN A 107 -7.64 2.34 -9.22
CA ASN A 107 -7.14 1.63 -10.39
C ASN A 107 -8.08 0.52 -10.87
N LEU A 108 -8.59 -0.32 -9.96
CA LEU A 108 -9.42 -1.45 -10.32
C LEU A 108 -10.84 -1.03 -10.70
N ILE A 109 -11.54 -0.34 -9.80
CA ILE A 109 -12.94 0.09 -9.96
C ILE A 109 -13.01 1.37 -10.80
N GLY A 110 -12.16 2.37 -10.53
CA GLY A 110 -12.16 3.62 -11.31
C GLY A 110 -11.72 3.39 -12.76
N ARG A 111 -10.48 2.91 -12.94
CA ARG A 111 -9.85 2.78 -14.27
C ARG A 111 -10.10 1.42 -14.95
N GLY A 112 -10.68 0.44 -14.27
CA GLY A 112 -10.97 -0.88 -14.81
C GLY A 112 -9.77 -1.82 -14.90
N TYR A 113 -8.70 -1.60 -14.13
CA TYR A 113 -7.51 -2.47 -14.15
C TYR A 113 -7.90 -3.91 -13.81
N PRO A 114 -7.28 -4.93 -14.44
CA PRO A 114 -7.47 -6.30 -14.00
C PRO A 114 -6.89 -6.46 -12.58
N SER A 115 -7.51 -7.33 -11.78
CA SER A 115 -6.96 -7.67 -10.46
C SER A 115 -5.55 -8.27 -10.60
N PRO A 116 -4.62 -8.05 -9.66
CA PRO A 116 -3.23 -8.48 -9.82
C PRO A 116 -3.06 -9.98 -10.08
N ASN A 117 -2.02 -10.36 -10.83
CA ASN A 117 -1.67 -11.77 -11.02
C ASN A 117 -0.16 -11.97 -10.95
N LYS A 118 0.35 -13.20 -11.13
CA LYS A 118 1.78 -13.48 -10.99
C LYS A 118 2.67 -12.63 -11.92
N TRP A 119 2.17 -12.24 -13.09
CA TRP A 119 2.88 -11.50 -14.14
C TRP A 119 2.58 -10.00 -14.13
N PHE A 120 1.42 -9.60 -13.62
CA PHE A 120 0.96 -8.21 -13.61
C PHE A 120 0.64 -7.78 -12.17
N ARG A 121 1.69 -7.57 -11.36
CA ARG A 121 1.62 -7.17 -9.94
C ARG A 121 1.76 -5.65 -9.76
N TRP A 122 0.88 -4.89 -10.40
CA TRP A 122 0.92 -3.42 -10.37
C TRP A 122 0.76 -2.84 -8.94
N CYS A 123 0.14 -3.58 -8.02
CA CYS A 123 -0.09 -3.12 -6.65
C CYS A 123 1.20 -3.01 -5.81
N THR A 124 2.22 -3.83 -6.08
CA THR A 124 3.42 -3.83 -5.21
C THR A 124 4.23 -2.55 -5.36
N SER A 125 4.49 -2.10 -6.60
CA SER A 125 5.25 -0.86 -6.81
C SER A 125 4.47 0.33 -6.25
N ARG A 126 3.20 0.47 -6.66
CA ARG A 126 2.34 1.61 -6.35
C ARG A 126 1.97 1.76 -4.88
N LEU A 127 1.57 0.66 -4.25
CA LEU A 127 1.03 0.71 -2.90
C LEU A 127 2.12 0.61 -1.83
N LYS A 128 3.25 -0.03 -2.12
CA LYS A 128 4.30 -0.32 -1.11
C LYS A 128 5.62 0.37 -1.37
N ILE A 129 6.13 0.29 -2.60
CA ILE A 129 7.50 0.74 -2.89
C ILE A 129 7.53 2.25 -3.11
N GLU A 130 6.69 2.78 -4.00
CA GLU A 130 6.70 4.20 -4.38
C GLU A 130 6.48 5.16 -3.20
N PRO A 131 5.55 4.91 -2.24
CA PRO A 131 5.40 5.80 -1.08
C PRO A 131 6.68 5.89 -0.24
N MET A 132 7.33 4.76 0.01
CA MET A 132 8.56 4.67 0.79
C MET A 132 9.73 5.31 0.03
N ASP A 133 9.92 4.93 -1.23
CA ASP A 133 10.99 5.43 -2.09
C ASP A 133 10.92 6.95 -2.20
N ASN A 134 9.74 7.53 -2.46
CA ASN A 134 9.55 8.98 -2.55
C ASN A 134 9.97 9.69 -1.25
N TYR A 135 9.61 9.14 -0.09
CA TYR A 135 9.99 9.72 1.20
C TYR A 135 11.52 9.66 1.42
N VAL A 136 12.14 8.52 1.09
CA VAL A 136 13.60 8.35 1.15
C VAL A 136 14.30 9.33 0.20
N TYR A 137 13.82 9.47 -1.04
CA TYR A 137 14.39 10.39 -2.03
C TYR A 137 14.36 11.83 -1.55
N GLU A 138 13.26 12.31 -0.96
CA GLU A 138 13.18 13.68 -0.44
C GLU A 138 14.15 13.89 0.72
N ASN A 139 14.32 12.91 1.61
CA ASN A 139 15.30 13.01 2.70
C ASN A 139 16.74 13.00 2.17
N VAL A 140 17.06 12.19 1.16
CA VAL A 140 18.37 12.22 0.50
C VAL A 140 18.61 13.58 -0.15
N LYS A 141 17.61 14.15 -0.82
CA LYS A 141 17.73 15.46 -1.47
C LYS A 141 18.01 16.58 -0.47
N GLN A 142 17.44 16.50 0.73
CA GLN A 142 17.62 17.50 1.79
C GLN A 142 18.93 17.33 2.56
N ASN A 143 19.37 16.09 2.80
CA ASN A 143 20.46 15.77 3.72
C ASN A 143 21.72 15.23 3.03
N GLY A 144 21.69 15.01 1.72
CA GLY A 144 22.74 14.36 0.92
C GLY A 144 22.75 12.84 1.07
N GLU A 145 22.73 12.34 2.31
CA GLU A 145 22.76 10.91 2.61
C GLU A 145 21.77 10.53 3.72
N VAL A 146 21.26 9.30 3.67
CA VAL A 146 20.38 8.73 4.72
C VAL A 146 20.81 7.30 5.06
N LEU A 147 20.52 6.86 6.28
CA LEU A 147 20.72 5.49 6.71
C LEU A 147 19.39 4.79 6.95
N ILE A 148 19.10 3.75 6.17
CA ILE A 148 17.90 2.93 6.29
C ILE A 148 18.19 1.72 7.17
N LEU A 149 17.44 1.57 8.27
CA LEU A 149 17.52 0.41 9.14
C LEU A 149 16.42 -0.59 8.80
N LEU A 150 16.80 -1.84 8.56
CA LEU A 150 15.87 -2.92 8.24
C LEU A 150 16.04 -4.10 9.18
N GLY A 151 14.92 -4.66 9.66
CA GLY A 151 14.90 -5.86 10.51
C GLY A 151 15.14 -7.17 9.75
N THR A 152 15.81 -7.13 8.60
CA THR A 152 16.03 -8.31 7.76
C THR A 152 17.09 -9.24 8.36
N ARG A 153 16.89 -10.56 8.21
CA ARG A 153 17.77 -11.58 8.79
C ARG A 153 18.28 -12.57 7.73
N LYS A 154 19.55 -12.98 7.85
CA LYS A 154 20.18 -13.95 6.94
C LYS A 154 19.48 -15.32 6.99
N ALA A 155 18.97 -15.69 8.18
CA ALA A 155 18.27 -16.94 8.40
C ALA A 155 16.87 -17.03 7.75
N GLU A 156 16.34 -15.93 7.19
CA GLU A 156 14.96 -15.91 6.67
C GLU A 156 14.83 -16.48 5.25
N SER A 157 15.85 -16.32 4.38
CA SER A 157 15.92 -17.02 3.10
C SER A 157 17.30 -16.89 2.45
N SER A 158 17.65 -17.85 1.59
CA SER A 158 18.85 -17.78 0.74
C SER A 158 18.89 -16.51 -0.13
N ASN A 159 17.73 -16.07 -0.64
CA ASN A 159 17.62 -14.84 -1.42
C ASN A 159 17.91 -13.59 -0.60
N ARG A 160 17.44 -13.51 0.66
CA ARG A 160 17.74 -12.37 1.54
C ARG A 160 19.21 -12.34 1.93
N LYS A 161 19.82 -13.49 2.22
CA LYS A 161 21.27 -13.59 2.45
C LYS A 161 22.07 -13.04 1.25
N ARG A 162 21.76 -13.52 0.03
CA ARG A 162 22.42 -13.06 -1.20
C ARG A 162 22.20 -11.56 -1.46
N SER A 163 21.01 -11.05 -1.17
CA SER A 163 20.70 -9.62 -1.30
C SER A 163 21.48 -8.76 -0.31
N LEU A 164 21.70 -9.25 0.90
CA LEU A 164 22.52 -8.57 1.90
C LEU A 164 23.98 -8.52 1.45
N GLU A 165 24.54 -9.63 0.98
CA GLU A 165 25.95 -9.73 0.59
C GLU A 165 26.27 -8.90 -0.67
N LYS A 166 25.34 -8.79 -1.63
CA LYS A 166 25.59 -8.15 -2.93
C LYS A 166 26.00 -6.67 -2.86
N HIS A 167 25.52 -5.95 -1.86
CA HIS A 167 25.65 -4.49 -1.77
C HIS A 167 26.50 -4.03 -0.59
N GLU A 168 27.24 -4.95 0.04
CA GLU A 168 28.12 -4.64 1.16
C GLU A 168 29.22 -3.65 0.77
N ILE A 169 29.47 -2.71 1.69
CA ILE A 169 30.58 -1.77 1.60
C ILE A 169 31.69 -2.35 2.46
N GLU A 170 32.77 -2.77 1.80
CA GLU A 170 33.92 -3.41 2.44
C GLU A 170 34.46 -2.58 3.61
N GLY A 171 34.77 -3.25 4.72
CA GLY A 171 35.23 -2.60 5.95
C GLY A 171 34.14 -1.90 6.77
N THR A 172 32.86 -1.98 6.37
CA THR A 172 31.74 -1.38 7.12
C THR A 172 30.59 -2.38 7.32
N LYS A 173 29.65 -2.06 8.22
CA LYS A 173 28.38 -2.80 8.39
C LYS A 173 27.27 -2.31 7.46
N LEU A 174 27.59 -1.37 6.57
CA LEU A 174 26.64 -0.67 5.71
C LEU A 174 26.58 -1.30 4.32
N ARG A 175 25.44 -1.10 3.67
CA ARG A 175 25.17 -1.53 2.30
C ARG A 175 24.66 -0.37 1.47
N LYS A 176 24.90 -0.37 0.17
CA LYS A 176 24.26 0.59 -0.73
C LYS A 176 22.81 0.19 -1.00
N HIS A 177 21.89 1.15 -0.99
CA HIS A 177 20.53 0.89 -1.47
C HIS A 177 20.56 0.55 -2.97
N GLY A 178 19.76 -0.43 -3.38
CA GLY A 178 19.82 -0.97 -4.75
C GLY A 178 19.40 0.00 -5.85
N SER A 179 18.52 0.94 -5.54
CA SER A 179 17.92 1.90 -6.49
C SER A 179 18.16 3.37 -6.16
N ILE A 180 18.41 3.71 -4.89
CA ILE A 180 18.41 5.09 -4.40
C ILE A 180 19.85 5.50 -4.09
N LYS A 181 20.42 6.37 -4.92
CA LYS A 181 21.75 6.95 -4.65
C LYS A 181 21.68 7.81 -3.38
N GLY A 182 22.71 7.74 -2.53
CA GLY A 182 22.74 8.46 -1.24
C GLY A 182 22.00 7.75 -0.10
N ALA A 183 21.29 6.65 -0.37
CA ALA A 183 20.71 5.82 0.69
C ALA A 183 21.60 4.61 1.01
N PHE A 184 21.90 4.44 2.28
CA PHE A 184 22.61 3.29 2.82
C PHE A 184 21.65 2.40 3.61
N VAL A 185 21.97 1.12 3.76
CA VAL A 185 21.18 0.15 4.50
C VAL A 185 22.02 -0.50 5.59
N TYR A 186 21.49 -0.52 6.80
CA TYR A 186 22.02 -1.28 7.93
C TYR A 186 20.97 -2.27 8.43
N ALA A 187 21.39 -3.50 8.72
CA ALA A 187 20.52 -4.57 9.18
C ALA A 187 20.98 -5.10 10.54
N PRO A 188 20.65 -4.43 11.66
CA PRO A 188 21.18 -4.77 12.99
C PRO A 188 20.80 -6.19 13.45
N LEU A 189 19.68 -6.71 12.96
CA LEU A 189 19.16 -8.03 13.35
C LEU A 189 19.71 -9.16 12.48
N GLU A 190 20.62 -8.88 11.53
CA GLU A 190 20.94 -9.79 10.42
C GLU A 190 21.39 -11.19 10.85
N ASN A 191 22.01 -11.31 12.03
CA ASN A 191 22.57 -12.54 12.57
C ASN A 191 21.68 -13.19 13.66
N LEU A 192 20.51 -12.60 13.97
CA LEU A 192 19.58 -13.17 14.94
C LEU A 192 18.75 -14.32 14.33
N SER A 193 18.50 -15.34 15.15
CA SER A 193 17.53 -16.39 14.88
C SER A 193 16.09 -15.90 15.08
N THR A 194 15.11 -16.70 14.66
CA THR A 194 13.69 -16.36 14.89
C THR A 194 13.34 -16.46 16.37
N GLU A 195 13.93 -17.43 17.06
CA GLU A 195 13.74 -17.71 18.49
C GLU A 195 14.31 -16.58 19.32
N GLU A 196 15.49 -16.05 18.97
CA GLU A 196 16.09 -14.90 19.65
C GLU A 196 15.22 -13.64 19.52
N VAL A 197 14.69 -13.36 18.33
CA VAL A 197 13.75 -12.23 18.15
C VAL A 197 12.52 -12.38 19.05
N TRP A 198 11.98 -13.59 19.14
CA TRP A 198 10.83 -13.85 20.01
C TRP A 198 11.17 -13.83 21.50
N GLU A 199 12.32 -14.35 21.90
CA GLU A 199 12.81 -14.29 23.29
C GLU A 199 12.83 -12.82 23.73
N TYR A 200 13.47 -11.94 22.93
CA TYR A 200 13.51 -10.51 23.21
C TYR A 200 12.12 -9.88 23.32
N LEU A 201 11.24 -10.11 22.33
CA LEU A 201 9.90 -9.54 22.35
C LEU A 201 9.04 -10.04 23.52
N LYS A 202 9.27 -11.26 24.01
CA LYS A 202 8.55 -11.82 25.17
C LYS A 202 9.07 -11.29 26.50
N THR A 203 10.36 -11.00 26.59
CA THR A 203 10.99 -10.59 27.85
C THR A 203 11.03 -9.08 28.04
N GLU A 204 11.14 -8.31 26.95
CA GLU A 204 11.32 -6.87 26.99
C GLU A 204 10.05 -6.16 26.51
N ASN A 205 9.55 -5.24 27.35
CA ASN A 205 8.43 -4.38 26.98
C ASN A 205 8.91 -3.18 26.16
N PRO A 206 8.13 -2.71 25.17
CA PRO A 206 8.48 -1.52 24.41
C PRO A 206 8.63 -0.28 25.28
N GLY A 207 9.69 0.50 25.06
CA GLY A 207 9.95 1.74 25.78
C GLY A 207 8.87 2.82 25.65
N TRP A 208 8.11 2.82 24.56
CA TRP A 208 6.97 3.73 24.36
C TRP A 208 5.75 3.35 25.22
N GLY A 209 5.70 2.13 25.77
CA GLY A 209 4.67 1.67 26.72
C GLY A 209 3.78 0.54 26.20
N GLY A 210 3.20 -0.20 27.15
CA GLY A 210 2.43 -1.43 26.96
C GLY A 210 3.30 -2.67 26.75
N THR A 211 2.75 -3.73 26.17
CA THR A 211 3.43 -5.02 26.02
C THR A 211 3.42 -5.50 24.56
N ASN A 212 4.23 -6.51 24.28
CA ASN A 212 4.24 -7.23 23.00
C ASN A 212 3.18 -8.34 22.92
N GLU A 213 2.30 -8.48 23.93
CA GLU A 213 1.37 -9.60 24.01
C GLU A 213 0.46 -9.71 22.80
N GLU A 214 -0.10 -8.60 22.31
CA GLU A 214 -0.97 -8.60 21.14
C GLU A 214 -0.23 -9.13 19.89
N LEU A 215 1.02 -8.68 19.69
CA LEU A 215 1.88 -9.17 18.61
C LEU A 215 2.22 -10.65 18.80
N ILE A 216 2.45 -11.11 20.03
CA ILE A 216 2.74 -12.51 20.33
C ILE A 216 1.50 -13.38 20.08
N ARG A 217 0.31 -13.00 20.59
CA ARG A 217 -0.96 -13.71 20.38
C ARG A 217 -1.29 -13.87 18.91
N LEU A 218 -1.13 -12.79 18.16
CA LEU A 218 -1.28 -12.74 16.70
C LEU A 218 -0.36 -13.70 15.94
N TYR A 219 0.77 -14.08 16.53
CA TYR A 219 1.70 -15.05 15.95
C TYR A 219 1.67 -16.45 16.61
N ALA A 220 1.17 -16.56 17.84
CA ALA A 220 1.08 -17.79 18.62
C ALA A 220 -0.25 -18.53 18.38
N GLY A 221 -1.30 -17.81 18.00
CA GLY A 221 -2.63 -18.36 17.76
C GLY A 221 -3.48 -18.61 18.99
N GLU A 222 -3.04 -18.15 20.15
CA GLU A 222 -3.78 -18.30 21.40
C GLU A 222 -4.38 -16.96 21.85
N SER A 223 -5.62 -16.70 21.44
CA SER A 223 -6.59 -15.89 22.20
C SER A 223 -8.01 -16.22 21.77
N SER A 224 -8.91 -16.31 22.75
CA SER A 224 -10.33 -16.62 22.65
C SER A 224 -11.19 -15.54 21.96
N ASP A 225 -10.61 -14.66 21.16
CA ASP A 225 -11.29 -13.60 20.37
C ASP A 225 -10.45 -13.30 19.11
N ILE A 226 -10.29 -14.30 18.22
CA ILE A 226 -9.32 -14.41 17.10
C ILE A 226 -8.07 -15.23 17.52
N SER A 227 -8.02 -16.49 17.08
CA SER A 227 -7.08 -17.56 17.46
C SER A 227 -6.32 -18.19 16.26
N PHE A 228 -5.29 -17.52 15.73
CA PHE A 228 -4.56 -17.96 14.53
C PHE A 228 -3.36 -18.90 14.77
N ILE A 229 -3.54 -20.23 14.78
CA ILE A 229 -2.45 -21.21 14.98
C ILE A 229 -1.66 -21.51 13.68
N MET A 230 -0.33 -21.64 13.81
CA MET A 230 0.67 -21.78 12.73
C MET A 230 0.85 -23.18 12.12
N ASN A 231 1.39 -23.19 10.88
CA ASN A 231 2.39 -24.18 10.44
C ASN A 231 3.57 -23.46 9.74
N SER A 232 4.80 -23.75 10.14
CA SER A 232 6.01 -22.90 9.99
C SER A 232 6.82 -23.05 8.69
N ALA A 233 6.30 -23.73 7.65
CA ALA A 233 7.08 -24.14 6.47
C ALA A 233 6.82 -23.34 5.18
N ALA A 234 6.01 -22.27 5.19
CA ALA A 234 5.63 -21.59 3.95
C ALA A 234 6.71 -20.60 3.45
N PRO A 235 7.10 -20.66 2.16
CA PRO A 235 8.06 -19.72 1.57
C PRO A 235 7.52 -18.28 1.54
N PRO A 236 8.38 -17.25 1.40
CA PRO A 236 7.98 -15.85 1.29
C PRO A 236 7.41 -15.58 -0.11
N SER A 237 6.22 -16.11 -0.37
CA SER A 237 5.51 -15.96 -1.65
C SER A 237 4.06 -15.59 -1.40
N GLY A 238 3.78 -14.32 -1.09
CA GLY A 238 2.41 -13.78 -1.07
C GLY A 238 1.46 -14.36 -0.02
N THR A 239 1.91 -15.31 0.80
CA THR A 239 1.25 -15.94 1.95
C THR A 239 1.48 -15.15 3.24
N SER A 240 1.68 -13.83 3.12
CA SER A 240 1.87 -12.97 4.29
C SER A 240 0.58 -12.93 5.10
N ARG A 241 0.69 -13.24 6.40
CA ARG A 241 -0.36 -13.18 7.42
C ARG A 241 -0.94 -11.77 7.60
N PHE A 242 -0.16 -10.75 7.22
CA PHE A 242 -0.55 -9.35 7.12
C PHE A 242 -0.73 -8.96 5.65
N GLY A 243 -1.32 -9.88 4.89
CA GLY A 243 -1.52 -9.75 3.47
C GLY A 243 -2.61 -8.73 3.16
N CYS A 244 -2.63 -8.27 1.92
CA CYS A 244 -3.78 -7.53 1.43
C CYS A 244 -4.91 -8.53 1.19
N TRP A 245 -6.10 -8.29 1.77
CA TRP A 245 -7.25 -9.19 1.62
C TRP A 245 -7.75 -9.24 0.18
N THR A 246 -7.37 -8.24 -0.64
CA THR A 246 -7.67 -8.16 -2.07
C THR A 246 -6.70 -8.96 -2.95
N CYS A 247 -5.73 -9.67 -2.37
CA CYS A 247 -4.68 -10.35 -3.13
C CYS A 247 -5.24 -11.49 -3.99
N THR A 248 -5.26 -11.30 -5.32
CA THR A 248 -5.69 -12.33 -6.28
C THR A 248 -4.52 -13.13 -6.91
N VAL A 249 -3.29 -12.88 -6.46
CA VAL A 249 -2.07 -13.57 -6.92
C VAL A 249 -1.97 -15.00 -6.36
N VAL A 250 -2.36 -15.18 -5.10
CA VAL A 250 -2.47 -16.48 -4.43
C VAL A 250 -3.82 -17.11 -4.76
N ASP A 251 -3.98 -18.42 -4.58
CA ASP A 251 -5.25 -19.09 -4.90
C ASP A 251 -6.30 -18.84 -3.83
N LYS A 252 -5.91 -19.04 -2.57
CA LYS A 252 -6.71 -18.77 -1.39
C LYS A 252 -6.03 -17.70 -0.54
N ASP A 253 -6.82 -16.78 -0.01
CA ASP A 253 -6.35 -15.88 1.04
C ASP A 253 -6.46 -16.59 2.38
N HIS A 254 -5.32 -17.00 2.93
CA HIS A 254 -5.28 -17.74 4.19
C HIS A 254 -5.54 -16.86 5.41
N ALA A 255 -5.30 -15.54 5.31
CA ALA A 255 -5.48 -14.64 6.44
C ALA A 255 -6.98 -14.42 6.71
N ILE A 256 -7.76 -14.15 5.66
CA ILE A 256 -9.21 -14.00 5.81
C ILE A 256 -9.90 -15.33 6.08
N GLN A 257 -9.40 -16.44 5.50
CA GLN A 257 -9.97 -17.77 5.75
C GLN A 257 -9.85 -18.15 7.22
N ALA A 258 -8.70 -17.90 7.85
CA ALA A 258 -8.54 -18.27 9.25
C ALA A 258 -9.39 -17.39 10.19
N LEU A 259 -9.64 -16.11 9.88
CA LEU A 259 -10.66 -15.31 10.60
C LEU A 259 -12.04 -15.99 10.55
N ILE A 260 -12.44 -16.44 9.36
CA ILE A 260 -13.73 -17.11 9.14
C ILE A 260 -13.79 -18.44 9.91
N ASP A 261 -12.73 -19.23 9.86
CA ASP A 261 -12.64 -20.53 10.55
C ASP A 261 -12.71 -20.37 12.09
N GLU A 262 -12.28 -19.22 12.60
CA GLU A 262 -12.35 -18.83 14.03
C GLU A 262 -13.72 -18.26 14.45
N GLY A 263 -14.66 -18.14 13.51
CA GLY A 263 -16.03 -17.69 13.77
C GLY A 263 -16.35 -16.26 13.33
N HIS A 264 -15.40 -15.53 12.73
CA HIS A 264 -15.62 -14.18 12.21
C HIS A 264 -16.29 -14.19 10.84
N THR A 265 -17.56 -14.60 10.84
CA THR A 265 -18.37 -14.75 9.63
C THR A 265 -18.63 -13.43 8.89
N GLU A 266 -18.45 -12.28 9.55
CA GLU A 266 -18.51 -10.94 8.96
C GLU A 266 -17.48 -10.72 7.84
N TYR A 267 -16.40 -11.51 7.79
CA TYR A 267 -15.40 -11.45 6.71
C TYR A 267 -15.74 -12.31 5.47
N ILE A 268 -16.77 -13.15 5.52
CA ILE A 268 -17.20 -13.98 4.38
C ILE A 268 -17.50 -13.14 3.12
N PRO A 269 -18.22 -12.00 3.19
CA PRO A 269 -18.46 -11.15 2.03
C PRO A 269 -17.17 -10.64 1.38
N MET A 270 -16.17 -10.24 2.18
CA MET A 270 -14.86 -9.82 1.66
C MET A 270 -14.14 -10.96 0.91
N GLN A 271 -14.18 -12.19 1.45
CA GLN A 271 -13.59 -13.35 0.79
C GLN A 271 -14.26 -13.63 -0.55
N LYS A 272 -15.61 -13.62 -0.58
CA LYS A 272 -16.41 -13.81 -1.80
C LYS A 272 -16.11 -12.73 -2.84
N PHE A 273 -16.02 -11.48 -2.42
CA PHE A 273 -15.69 -10.36 -3.28
C PHE A 273 -14.30 -10.53 -3.91
N ARG A 274 -13.30 -10.88 -3.10
CA ARG A 274 -11.95 -11.18 -3.60
C ARG A 274 -11.95 -12.33 -4.60
N ASP A 275 -12.70 -13.39 -4.35
CA ASP A 275 -12.78 -14.55 -5.24
C ASP A 275 -13.49 -14.19 -6.55
N LYS A 276 -14.53 -13.34 -6.48
CA LYS A 276 -15.15 -12.72 -7.65
C LYS A 276 -14.12 -11.94 -8.47
N LEU A 277 -13.35 -11.03 -7.86
CA LEU A 277 -12.30 -10.25 -8.54
C LEU A 277 -11.27 -11.13 -9.26
N ARG A 278 -10.96 -12.31 -8.70
CA ARG A 278 -10.07 -13.28 -9.34
C ARG A 278 -10.75 -14.01 -10.50
N ARG A 279 -12.01 -14.43 -10.34
CA ARG A 279 -12.80 -15.15 -11.35
C ARG A 279 -13.03 -14.30 -12.60
N ILE A 280 -13.47 -13.06 -12.43
CA ILE A 280 -13.85 -12.18 -13.55
C ILE A 280 -12.65 -11.53 -14.27
N ARG A 281 -11.43 -11.67 -13.72
CA ARG A 281 -10.23 -10.93 -14.16
C ARG A 281 -9.95 -11.10 -15.65
N ASP A 282 -10.02 -12.34 -16.13
CA ASP A 282 -9.59 -12.76 -17.46
C ASP A 282 -10.80 -13.22 -18.31
N ASP A 283 -12.02 -12.82 -17.94
CA ASP A 283 -13.27 -13.25 -18.57
C ASP A 283 -13.83 -12.16 -19.52
N PRO A 284 -13.93 -12.43 -20.84
CA PRO A 284 -14.43 -11.48 -21.83
C PRO A 284 -15.85 -10.96 -21.56
N GLU A 285 -16.68 -11.67 -20.79
CA GLU A 285 -18.01 -11.19 -20.42
C GLU A 285 -17.95 -9.93 -19.56
N TYR A 286 -16.90 -9.80 -18.74
CA TYR A 286 -16.74 -8.71 -17.77
C TYR A 286 -15.74 -7.64 -18.25
N ARG A 287 -15.01 -7.92 -19.34
CA ARG A 287 -13.91 -7.09 -19.83
C ARG A 287 -14.25 -6.48 -21.18
N GLU A 288 -13.75 -5.28 -21.41
CA GLU A 288 -13.74 -4.67 -22.73
C GLU A 288 -12.85 -5.49 -23.66
N GLN A 289 -13.22 -5.57 -24.95
CA GLN A 289 -12.42 -6.27 -25.94
C GLN A 289 -11.08 -5.56 -26.20
N TYR A 290 -11.09 -4.23 -26.20
CA TYR A 290 -9.92 -3.41 -26.55
C TYR A 290 -9.29 -2.74 -25.32
N ARG A 291 -7.96 -2.73 -25.25
CA ARG A 291 -7.24 -1.97 -24.24
C ARG A 291 -7.38 -0.47 -24.45
N LYS A 292 -7.17 0.31 -23.39
CA LYS A 292 -7.23 1.78 -23.47
C LYS A 292 -6.26 2.38 -24.50
N ASN A 293 -5.14 1.72 -24.77
CA ASN A 293 -4.16 2.14 -25.79
C ASN A 293 -4.49 1.67 -27.22
N GLN A 294 -5.56 0.88 -27.40
CA GLN A 294 -6.05 0.36 -28.69
C GLN A 294 -7.31 1.09 -29.16
N ARG A 295 -7.49 2.37 -28.76
CA ARG A 295 -8.68 3.16 -29.14
C ARG A 295 -8.82 3.32 -30.66
N LEU A 296 -7.70 3.47 -31.37
CA LEU A 296 -7.70 3.57 -32.84
C LEU A 296 -8.11 2.24 -33.49
N ASP A 297 -7.57 1.13 -32.99
CA ASP A 297 -7.92 -0.22 -33.44
C ASP A 297 -9.43 -0.49 -33.25
N LYS A 298 -9.98 -0.10 -32.09
CA LYS A 298 -11.42 -0.17 -31.80
C LYS A 298 -12.25 0.60 -32.84
N LEU A 299 -11.89 1.87 -33.09
CA LEU A 299 -12.59 2.71 -34.05
C LEU A 299 -12.52 2.16 -35.48
N TYR A 300 -11.37 1.62 -35.87
CA TYR A 300 -11.17 1.02 -37.18
C TYR A 300 -12.04 -0.25 -37.36
N ASP A 301 -12.00 -1.15 -36.38
CA ASP A 301 -12.78 -2.40 -36.43
C ASP A 301 -14.29 -2.14 -36.41
N GLU A 302 -14.75 -1.14 -35.64
CA GLU A 302 -16.14 -0.69 -35.63
C GLU A 302 -16.58 -0.05 -36.96
N PHE A 303 -15.74 0.81 -37.55
CA PHE A 303 -16.06 1.53 -38.78
C PHE A 303 -16.09 0.62 -40.01
N TYR A 304 -15.15 -0.33 -40.10
CA TYR A 304 -15.03 -1.22 -41.25
C TYR A 304 -15.76 -2.56 -41.07
N ALA A 305 -16.33 -2.83 -39.89
CA ALA A 305 -16.92 -4.13 -39.52
C ALA A 305 -15.97 -5.32 -39.76
N VAL A 306 -14.66 -5.10 -39.59
CA VAL A 306 -13.61 -6.12 -39.70
C VAL A 306 -13.01 -6.32 -38.31
N LYS A 307 -12.76 -7.56 -37.88
CA LYS A 307 -11.94 -7.83 -36.69
C LYS A 307 -10.48 -7.92 -37.11
N THR A 308 -9.72 -6.82 -37.10
CA THR A 308 -8.32 -6.86 -37.54
C THR A 308 -7.34 -7.24 -36.44
N LEU A 309 -7.69 -7.13 -35.15
CA LEU A 309 -6.73 -7.31 -34.05
C LEU A 309 -7.16 -8.31 -32.98
N GLY A 310 -6.70 -9.55 -33.17
CA GLY A 310 -6.41 -10.54 -32.13
C GLY A 310 -4.92 -10.84 -32.14
N GLY A 311 -4.09 -9.88 -31.70
CA GLY A 311 -2.64 -10.08 -31.61
C GLY A 311 -2.29 -11.11 -30.53
N GLU A 312 -2.34 -12.40 -30.88
CA GLU A 312 -1.86 -13.51 -30.07
C GLU A 312 -0.36 -13.35 -29.81
N ARG A 313 0.01 -12.61 -28.77
CA ARG A 313 1.41 -12.62 -28.31
C ARG A 313 1.73 -13.83 -27.42
N THR A 314 0.70 -14.53 -26.92
CA THR A 314 0.87 -15.69 -26.00
C THR A 314 -0.32 -16.67 -25.99
N GLY A 315 -1.18 -16.72 -27.01
CA GLY A 315 -2.36 -17.61 -27.03
C GLY A 315 -3.51 -17.25 -26.09
N LYS A 316 -3.55 -16.01 -25.56
CA LYS A 316 -4.71 -15.42 -24.87
C LYS A 316 -4.95 -14.02 -25.40
N GLU A 317 -6.21 -13.72 -25.75
CA GLU A 317 -6.61 -12.38 -26.16
C GLU A 317 -6.35 -11.37 -25.04
N ALA A 318 -5.75 -10.25 -25.43
CA ALA A 318 -5.28 -9.22 -24.53
C ALA A 318 -6.44 -8.29 -24.12
N LEU A 319 -7.30 -8.73 -23.21
CA LEU A 319 -8.51 -7.98 -22.81
C LEU A 319 -8.23 -6.56 -22.30
N GLY A 320 -9.15 -5.66 -22.63
CA GLY A 320 -9.24 -4.29 -22.14
C GLY A 320 -9.70 -4.18 -20.69
N PRO A 321 -10.00 -2.98 -20.17
CA PRO A 321 -10.42 -2.77 -18.78
C PRO A 321 -11.75 -3.46 -18.44
N PHE A 322 -12.16 -3.51 -17.17
CA PHE A 322 -13.52 -3.92 -16.81
C PHE A 322 -14.55 -3.03 -17.51
N LYS A 323 -15.68 -3.62 -17.94
CA LYS A 323 -16.83 -2.89 -18.49
C LYS A 323 -17.38 -1.93 -17.44
N MET A 324 -18.02 -0.83 -17.85
CA MET A 324 -18.52 0.18 -16.90
C MET A 324 -19.55 -0.40 -15.93
N SER A 325 -20.50 -1.20 -16.42
CA SER A 325 -21.49 -1.88 -15.58
C SER A 325 -20.88 -2.77 -14.51
N VAL A 326 -19.78 -3.46 -14.83
CA VAL A 326 -19.04 -4.29 -13.87
C VAL A 326 -18.37 -3.41 -12.81
N ARG A 327 -17.85 -2.23 -13.18
CA ARG A 327 -17.26 -1.29 -12.21
C ARG A 327 -18.31 -0.75 -11.25
N HIS A 328 -19.52 -0.44 -11.74
CA HIS A 328 -20.67 -0.05 -10.91
C HIS A 328 -21.03 -1.14 -9.90
N GLU A 329 -21.18 -2.38 -10.39
CA GLU A 329 -21.49 -3.55 -9.55
C GLU A 329 -20.44 -3.77 -8.46
N LEU A 330 -19.15 -3.70 -8.83
CA LEU A 330 -18.05 -3.87 -7.88
C LEU A 330 -18.02 -2.76 -6.82
N LEU A 331 -18.36 -1.52 -7.18
CA LEU A 331 -18.42 -0.43 -6.21
C LEU A 331 -19.58 -0.61 -5.23
N SER A 332 -20.78 -0.92 -5.74
CA SER A 332 -21.96 -1.17 -4.90
C SER A 332 -21.71 -2.32 -3.93
N GLU A 333 -21.18 -3.45 -4.41
CA GLU A 333 -20.85 -4.59 -3.55
C GLU A 333 -19.79 -4.22 -2.50
N LEU A 334 -18.74 -3.47 -2.87
CA LEU A 334 -17.72 -3.01 -1.91
C LEU A 334 -18.28 -2.07 -0.84
N LEU A 335 -19.18 -1.15 -1.22
CA LEU A 335 -19.85 -0.24 -0.28
C LEU A 335 -20.77 -1.01 0.66
N GLN A 336 -21.53 -1.98 0.15
CA GLN A 336 -22.36 -2.85 0.98
C GLN A 336 -21.51 -3.63 2.00
N ILE A 337 -20.41 -4.24 1.56
CA ILE A 337 -19.50 -4.97 2.45
C ILE A 337 -18.95 -4.03 3.54
N GLN A 338 -18.54 -2.81 3.17
CA GLN A 338 -18.08 -1.82 4.15
C GLN A 338 -19.18 -1.45 5.16
N THR A 339 -20.40 -1.22 4.70
CA THR A 339 -21.55 -0.90 5.56
C THR A 339 -21.87 -2.03 6.53
N ASP A 340 -21.86 -3.28 6.06
CA ASP A 340 -22.12 -4.45 6.91
C ASP A 340 -21.00 -4.65 7.94
N LEU A 341 -19.74 -4.52 7.53
CA LEU A 341 -18.59 -4.63 8.44
C LEU A 341 -18.61 -3.56 9.54
N ARG A 342 -19.09 -2.34 9.24
CA ARG A 342 -19.18 -1.26 10.23
C ARG A 342 -20.15 -1.55 11.37
N GLN A 343 -21.03 -2.54 11.24
CA GLN A 343 -21.86 -3.02 12.34
C GLN A 343 -21.04 -3.76 13.42
N TYR A 344 -19.91 -4.36 13.02
CA TYR A 344 -19.02 -5.14 13.89
C TYR A 344 -17.76 -4.35 14.26
N GLU A 345 -17.17 -3.64 13.29
CA GLU A 345 -15.99 -2.81 13.45
C GLU A 345 -16.31 -1.39 12.94
N PRO A 346 -16.77 -0.48 13.82
CA PRO A 346 -17.19 0.87 13.42
C PRO A 346 -16.10 1.69 12.72
N ARG A 347 -14.82 1.36 12.94
CA ARG A 347 -13.68 2.02 12.28
C ARG A 347 -13.33 1.39 10.93
N ALA A 348 -14.07 0.39 10.46
CA ALA A 348 -13.81 -0.27 9.20
C ALA A 348 -13.96 0.70 8.01
N GLU A 349 -12.91 0.75 7.20
CA GLU A 349 -12.80 1.56 6.00
C GLU A 349 -12.10 0.74 4.92
N LEU A 350 -12.88 0.09 4.07
CA LEU A 350 -12.39 -0.65 2.89
C LEU A 350 -12.15 0.28 1.71
N ILE A 351 -12.95 1.34 1.58
CA ILE A 351 -12.83 2.38 0.56
C ILE A 351 -13.13 3.74 1.18
N THR A 352 -12.25 4.69 0.89
CA THR A 352 -12.33 6.05 1.45
C THR A 352 -13.22 6.97 0.60
N PRO A 353 -13.82 8.03 1.18
CA PRO A 353 -14.53 9.06 0.41
C PRO A 353 -13.66 9.68 -0.70
N GLU A 354 -12.37 9.86 -0.45
CA GLU A 354 -11.41 10.39 -1.42
C GLU A 354 -11.25 9.44 -2.62
N GLU A 355 -11.25 8.12 -2.39
CA GLU A 355 -11.21 7.13 -3.46
C GLU A 355 -12.52 7.10 -4.26
N ILE A 356 -13.67 7.22 -3.61
CA ILE A 356 -14.99 7.29 -4.28
C ILE A 356 -15.03 8.49 -5.23
N ASN A 357 -14.55 9.66 -4.78
CA ASN A 357 -14.48 10.85 -5.62
C ASN A 357 -13.50 10.68 -6.80
N ALA A 358 -12.33 10.09 -6.57
CA ALA A 358 -11.38 9.79 -7.64
C ALA A 358 -11.95 8.77 -8.66
N ILE A 359 -12.76 7.81 -8.19
CA ILE A 359 -13.51 6.88 -9.05
C ILE A 359 -14.55 7.63 -9.89
N LYS A 360 -15.33 8.55 -9.30
CA LYS A 360 -16.28 9.42 -10.01
C LYS A 360 -15.63 10.10 -11.21
N LEU A 361 -14.51 10.75 -10.96
CA LEU A 361 -13.77 11.50 -11.97
C LEU A 361 -13.23 10.57 -13.06
N ALA A 362 -12.77 9.37 -12.69
CA ALA A 362 -12.32 8.37 -13.66
C ALA A 362 -13.47 7.88 -14.56
N TRP A 363 -14.68 7.76 -14.03
CA TRP A 363 -15.86 7.32 -14.78
C TRP A 363 -16.41 8.40 -15.70
N ILE A 364 -16.53 9.65 -15.23
CA ILE A 364 -16.89 10.82 -16.06
C ILE A 364 -15.92 10.91 -17.25
N TYR A 365 -14.62 10.73 -17.00
CA TYR A 365 -13.61 10.73 -18.06
C TYR A 365 -13.78 9.60 -19.08
N ASP A 366 -14.26 8.44 -18.64
CA ASP A 366 -14.57 7.29 -19.50
C ASP A 366 -15.98 7.41 -20.15
N GLY A 367 -16.73 8.49 -19.90
CA GLY A 367 -18.02 8.81 -20.55
C GLY A 367 -19.26 8.44 -19.75
N ASP A 368 -19.14 8.19 -18.44
CA ASP A 368 -20.25 7.85 -17.56
C ASP A 368 -21.03 9.08 -17.06
N SER A 369 -22.28 8.89 -16.61
CA SER A 369 -23.10 9.98 -16.05
C SER A 369 -22.67 10.33 -14.62
N THR A 370 -22.83 11.59 -14.23
CA THR A 370 -22.61 12.04 -12.84
C THR A 370 -23.60 11.43 -11.86
N ASP A 371 -24.82 11.18 -12.33
CA ASP A 371 -25.97 10.81 -11.49
C ASP A 371 -25.85 9.36 -11.00
N THR A 372 -25.28 8.48 -11.82
CA THR A 372 -25.16 7.05 -11.52
C THR A 372 -24.31 6.76 -10.29
N LEU A 373 -23.21 7.51 -10.06
CA LEU A 373 -22.43 7.34 -8.83
C LEU A 373 -23.18 7.87 -7.61
N GLU A 374 -23.89 8.98 -7.74
CA GLU A 374 -24.62 9.59 -6.63
C GLU A 374 -25.74 8.66 -6.15
N GLU A 375 -26.43 8.01 -7.08
CA GLU A 375 -27.39 6.93 -6.79
C GLU A 375 -26.73 5.78 -6.03
N ILE A 376 -25.61 5.24 -6.55
CA ILE A 376 -24.88 4.13 -5.91
C ILE A 376 -24.44 4.51 -4.49
N VAL A 377 -23.91 5.72 -4.27
CA VAL A 377 -23.44 6.14 -2.96
C VAL A 377 -24.60 6.42 -2.00
N HIS A 378 -25.67 7.07 -2.47
CA HIS A 378 -26.85 7.40 -1.67
C HIS A 378 -27.55 6.13 -1.18
N ASP A 379 -27.64 5.09 -2.01
CA ASP A 379 -28.26 3.82 -1.64
C ASP A 379 -27.53 3.10 -0.49
N HIS A 380 -26.24 3.38 -0.30
CA HIS A 380 -25.39 2.67 0.67
C HIS A 380 -24.89 3.56 1.83
N SER A 381 -25.00 4.88 1.71
CA SER A 381 -24.42 5.86 2.64
C SER A 381 -25.48 6.89 3.02
N GLY A 382 -26.08 6.77 4.20
CA GLY A 382 -26.86 7.86 4.78
C GLY A 382 -26.03 9.15 4.82
N LYS A 383 -26.66 10.30 4.51
CA LYS A 383 -26.04 11.64 4.43
C LYS A 383 -24.93 11.84 5.47
N THR A 384 -23.70 12.06 5.02
CA THR A 384 -22.56 12.33 5.92
C THR A 384 -21.86 13.65 5.60
N ASP A 385 -21.36 14.27 6.67
CA ASP A 385 -20.91 15.67 6.84
C ASP A 385 -19.98 16.23 5.76
N LEU A 386 -20.39 17.38 5.23
CA LEU A 386 -19.77 18.11 4.12
C LEU A 386 -18.63 19.06 4.56
N ASP A 387 -18.49 19.36 5.85
CA ASP A 387 -17.62 20.47 6.29
C ASP A 387 -16.15 20.05 6.53
N ASN A 388 -15.87 18.76 6.71
CA ASN A 388 -14.50 18.22 6.69
C ASN A 388 -13.98 17.94 5.26
N LEU A 389 -14.79 18.23 4.24
CA LEU A 389 -14.54 17.88 2.84
C LEU A 389 -13.54 18.84 2.17
N ILE A 390 -13.51 20.12 2.56
CA ILE A 390 -12.71 21.16 1.89
C ILE A 390 -11.20 20.93 2.07
N ASP A 391 -10.75 20.62 3.29
CA ASP A 391 -9.33 20.32 3.54
C ASP A 391 -8.87 19.03 2.85
N ARG A 392 -9.79 18.05 2.71
CA ARG A 392 -9.55 16.79 1.98
C ARG A 392 -9.56 16.99 0.46
N LEU A 393 -10.39 17.91 -0.05
CA LEU A 393 -10.46 18.28 -1.47
C LEU A 393 -9.17 18.94 -1.95
N LEU A 394 -8.49 19.73 -1.11
CA LEU A 394 -7.19 20.34 -1.45
C LEU A 394 -6.07 19.31 -1.65
N ALA A 395 -6.06 18.23 -0.84
CA ALA A 395 -5.14 17.12 -1.03
C ALA A 395 -5.43 16.34 -2.33
N VAL A 396 -6.72 16.19 -2.65
CA VAL A 396 -7.15 15.59 -3.92
C VAL A 396 -6.78 16.48 -5.10
N GLU A 397 -6.95 17.81 -5.04
CA GLU A 397 -6.57 18.74 -6.13
C GLU A 397 -5.08 18.63 -6.48
N HIS A 398 -4.21 18.59 -5.47
CA HIS A 398 -2.78 18.43 -5.67
C HIS A 398 -2.43 17.10 -6.37
N ASP A 399 -2.99 15.99 -5.88
CA ASP A 399 -2.82 14.66 -6.50
C ASP A 399 -3.48 14.55 -7.89
N MET A 400 -4.58 15.26 -8.10
CA MET A 400 -5.32 15.33 -9.37
C MET A 400 -4.59 16.19 -10.41
N SER A 401 -3.79 17.17 -9.98
CA SER A 401 -2.90 17.91 -10.87
C SER A 401 -1.83 16.99 -11.47
N ASP A 402 -1.33 16.03 -10.68
CA ASP A 402 -0.42 14.98 -11.11
C ASP A 402 -1.11 13.95 -12.03
N ILE A 403 -2.36 13.57 -11.75
CA ILE A 403 -3.20 12.77 -12.67
C ILE A 403 -3.37 13.48 -14.00
N SER A 404 -3.71 14.77 -13.95
CA SER A 404 -3.97 15.58 -15.13
C SER A 404 -2.74 15.70 -16.02
N ARG A 405 -1.55 15.79 -15.41
CA ARG A 405 -0.26 15.74 -16.12
C ARG A 405 0.06 14.33 -16.64
N LYS A 406 -0.05 13.28 -15.82
CA LYS A 406 0.27 11.88 -16.22
C LYS A 406 -0.65 11.33 -17.29
N ILE A 407 -1.93 11.73 -17.31
CA ILE A 407 -2.95 11.24 -18.25
C ILE A 407 -3.12 12.18 -19.46
N GLY A 408 -2.38 13.30 -19.49
CA GLY A 408 -2.39 14.25 -20.60
C GLY A 408 -3.70 15.02 -20.74
N ILE A 409 -4.41 15.27 -19.62
CA ILE A 409 -5.68 16.00 -19.60
C ILE A 409 -5.51 17.39 -20.22
N TYR A 410 -4.42 18.09 -19.90
CA TYR A 410 -4.11 19.39 -20.51
C TYR A 410 -3.94 19.30 -22.03
N GLY A 411 -3.18 18.31 -22.52
CA GLY A 411 -2.99 18.11 -23.96
C GLY A 411 -4.25 17.67 -24.70
N LYS A 412 -5.17 16.95 -24.03
CA LYS A 412 -6.45 16.53 -24.61
C LYS A 412 -7.50 17.64 -24.57
N LEU A 413 -7.52 18.47 -23.54
CA LEU A 413 -8.36 19.66 -23.48
C LEU A 413 -7.92 20.66 -24.54
N GLU A 414 -6.62 20.88 -24.68
CA GLU A 414 -6.04 21.72 -25.73
C GLU A 414 -6.33 21.14 -27.13
N LYS A 415 -6.25 19.81 -27.30
CA LYS A 415 -6.64 19.15 -28.55
C LYS A 415 -8.14 19.28 -28.83
N ALA A 416 -9.02 19.10 -27.84
CA ALA A 416 -10.47 19.25 -27.99
C ALA A 416 -10.86 20.71 -28.27
N ILE A 417 -10.21 21.67 -27.60
CA ILE A 417 -10.35 23.10 -27.88
C ILE A 417 -9.87 23.40 -29.29
N ARG A 418 -8.74 22.83 -29.73
CA ARG A 418 -8.18 23.02 -31.08
C ARG A 418 -9.07 22.40 -32.16
N GLU A 419 -9.57 21.18 -31.94
CA GLU A 419 -10.53 20.50 -32.81
C GLU A 419 -11.84 21.28 -32.88
N TYR A 420 -12.38 21.73 -31.75
CA TYR A 420 -13.56 22.59 -31.70
C TYR A 420 -13.33 23.90 -32.47
N THR A 421 -12.22 24.58 -32.19
CA THR A 421 -11.83 25.83 -32.87
C THR A 421 -11.72 25.65 -34.38
N ILE A 422 -11.06 24.59 -34.86
CA ILE A 422 -10.94 24.26 -36.29
C ILE A 422 -12.31 23.98 -36.92
N THR A 423 -13.21 23.30 -36.20
CA THR A 423 -14.57 22.98 -36.68
C THR A 423 -15.47 24.23 -36.73
N THR A 424 -15.27 25.18 -35.81
CA THR A 424 -15.99 26.46 -35.83
C THR A 424 -15.50 27.35 -36.98
N PHE A 425 -14.19 27.39 -37.25
CA PHE A 425 -13.63 28.14 -38.38
C PHE A 425 -13.98 27.53 -39.75
N SER A 426 -14.03 26.21 -39.90
CA SER A 426 -14.44 25.59 -41.18
C SER A 426 -15.92 25.80 -41.50
N ASN A 427 -16.77 25.94 -40.49
CA ASN A 427 -18.20 26.21 -40.67
C ASN A 427 -18.51 27.69 -40.96
N GLU A 428 -17.59 28.61 -40.65
CA GLU A 428 -17.70 30.02 -41.04
C GLU A 428 -17.21 30.29 -42.47
N GLU A 429 -16.24 29.53 -42.98
CA GLU A 429 -15.77 29.65 -44.37
C GLU A 429 -16.73 29.03 -45.42
N VAL A 430 -17.67 28.18 -45.00
CA VAL A 430 -18.72 27.62 -45.89
C VAL A 430 -19.99 28.50 -45.94
N LYS A 431 -20.04 29.56 -45.11
CA LYS A 431 -21.18 30.52 -45.05
C LYS A 431 -20.87 31.92 -45.60
N LYS A 432 -19.73 32.11 -46.25
CA LYS A 432 -19.45 33.25 -47.15
C LYS A 432 -19.33 32.75 -48.57
#